data_AF-A0A7V1IKP3-F1
#
_entry.id   AF-A0A7V1IKP3-F1
#
_cell.length_a   1.000
_cell.length_b   1.000
_cell.length_c   1.000
_cell.angle_alpha   90.00
_cell.angle_beta   90.00
_cell.angle_gamma   90.00
#
_symmetry.space_group_name_H-M   'P 1'
#
loop_
_entity.id
_entity.type
_entity.pdbx_description
1 polymer ?
#
loop_
_entity_poly.entity_id
_entity_poly.type
_entity_poly.pdbx_seq_one_letter_code
_entity_poly.pdbx_strand_id
1 'polypeptide(L)'
;MDADGIGDPCDLCRLDAENDADGDGLCGNLDHCRLDADNDVDGDDVCGNVDNCPTVPNTNQEDSDGNGIGDACQASPTCSDGIDNDGDGLIDFPADLGCADAADTTETDPSIECDDGTDNDNDGRVDSNTKGLRDPGCGRYLSLAVSENPECNDGIDNDGDGLIDFDGNFGLAEKDPECGGFGFGTSEAVPEPELAVGITLGCLFLIEVRRRRSLPKDRSQWSDGARVEPPPRITSES
;
A
#
# COMPACT_ATOMS: atom_id res chain seq x y z
N MET A 1 -50.89 -33.48 41.49
CA MET A 1 -51.75 -32.64 42.40
C MET A 1 -50.96 -31.52 43.12
N ASP A 2 -49.93 -31.02 42.47
CA ASP A 2 -49.41 -29.64 42.48
C ASP A 2 -50.48 -28.51 42.43
N ALA A 3 -51.70 -28.80 41.95
CA ALA A 3 -52.91 -27.96 41.97
C ALA A 3 -53.03 -26.91 40.84
N ASP A 4 -52.59 -27.26 39.64
CA ASP A 4 -52.85 -26.56 38.38
C ASP A 4 -54.31 -26.61 37.88
N GLY A 5 -55.06 -27.65 38.25
CA GLY A 5 -56.42 -27.93 37.77
C GLY A 5 -56.53 -29.14 36.82
N ILE A 6 -55.41 -29.76 36.46
CA ILE A 6 -55.36 -31.11 35.87
C ILE A 6 -55.37 -32.12 37.04
N GLY A 7 -55.82 -33.35 36.78
CA GLY A 7 -55.87 -34.41 37.80
C GLY A 7 -54.87 -35.52 37.49
N ASP A 8 -54.20 -36.04 38.52
CA ASP A 8 -53.15 -37.10 38.43
C ASP A 8 -53.30 -38.18 37.33
N PRO A 9 -54.51 -38.70 36.98
CA PRO A 9 -54.64 -39.70 35.91
C PRO A 9 -54.48 -39.17 34.48
N CYS A 10 -54.61 -37.86 34.27
CA CYS A 10 -54.50 -37.15 32.98
C CYS A 10 -53.36 -36.13 32.96
N ASP A 11 -52.62 -36.06 34.07
CA ASP A 11 -51.55 -35.12 34.35
C ASP A 11 -50.22 -35.83 34.05
N LEU A 12 -49.45 -35.29 33.11
CA LEU A 12 -48.14 -35.81 32.74
C LEU A 12 -47.06 -35.38 33.75
N CYS A 13 -47.27 -34.25 34.41
CA CYS A 13 -46.32 -33.52 35.23
C CYS A 13 -46.77 -33.42 36.70
N ARG A 14 -47.27 -34.54 37.26
CA ARG A 14 -47.98 -34.73 38.55
C ARG A 14 -47.46 -34.08 39.85
N LEU A 15 -46.30 -33.43 39.80
CA LEU A 15 -45.63 -32.75 40.90
C LEU A 15 -45.25 -31.29 40.54
N ASP A 16 -45.73 -30.78 39.41
CA ASP A 16 -45.37 -29.49 38.83
C ASP A 16 -46.56 -28.83 38.15
N ALA A 17 -47.07 -27.75 38.75
CA ALA A 17 -48.23 -27.03 38.25
C ALA A 17 -47.96 -26.25 36.96
N GLU A 18 -46.70 -26.05 36.59
CA GLU A 18 -46.34 -25.34 35.35
C GLU A 18 -46.45 -26.26 34.12
N ASN A 19 -46.49 -27.58 34.35
CA ASN A 19 -46.51 -28.62 33.32
C ASN A 19 -45.31 -28.54 32.35
N ASP A 20 -45.42 -29.25 31.23
CA ASP A 20 -44.63 -29.06 30.02
C ASP A 20 -45.12 -27.77 29.32
N ALA A 21 -44.33 -26.70 29.42
CA ALA A 21 -44.78 -25.33 29.14
C ALA A 21 -44.56 -24.89 27.69
N ASP A 22 -43.59 -25.48 27.00
CA ASP A 22 -43.25 -25.23 25.59
C ASP A 22 -43.54 -26.45 24.68
N GLY A 23 -43.65 -27.65 25.22
CA GLY A 23 -44.08 -28.87 24.54
C GLY A 23 -42.96 -29.84 24.17
N ASP A 24 -41.78 -29.75 24.79
CA ASP A 24 -40.62 -30.62 24.51
C ASP A 24 -40.73 -32.03 25.13
N GLY A 25 -41.61 -32.20 26.11
CA GLY A 25 -41.84 -33.45 26.85
C GLY A 25 -41.15 -33.54 28.22
N LEU A 26 -40.48 -32.47 28.66
CA LEU A 26 -40.01 -32.26 30.03
C LEU A 26 -41.07 -31.47 30.81
N CYS A 27 -41.09 -31.66 32.13
CA CYS A 27 -41.89 -30.82 33.02
C CYS A 27 -41.02 -29.64 33.47
N GLY A 28 -41.58 -28.44 33.63
CA GLY A 28 -40.85 -27.23 34.02
C GLY A 28 -39.97 -27.35 35.28
N ASN A 29 -40.25 -28.30 36.17
CA ASN A 29 -39.43 -28.60 37.36
C ASN A 29 -38.19 -29.50 37.10
N LEU A 30 -38.10 -30.10 35.91
CA LEU A 30 -36.98 -30.92 35.42
C LEU A 30 -36.29 -30.27 34.20
N ASP A 31 -36.96 -29.33 33.58
CA ASP A 31 -36.50 -28.56 32.44
C ASP A 31 -35.64 -27.35 32.89
N HIS A 32 -34.50 -27.18 32.24
CA HIS A 32 -33.64 -26.00 32.43
C HIS A 32 -34.18 -24.79 31.65
N CYS A 33 -34.75 -25.06 30.48
CA CYS A 33 -35.15 -24.10 29.46
C CYS A 33 -36.67 -24.08 29.24
N ARG A 34 -37.43 -24.08 30.35
CA ARG A 34 -38.91 -24.07 30.55
C ARG A 34 -39.81 -23.16 29.69
N LEU A 35 -39.30 -22.50 28.66
CA LEU A 35 -40.00 -21.65 27.70
C LEU A 35 -39.40 -21.79 26.27
N ASP A 36 -38.60 -22.83 26.02
CA ASP A 36 -37.84 -23.07 24.80
C ASP A 36 -37.68 -24.57 24.52
N ALA A 37 -38.55 -25.08 23.64
CA ALA A 37 -38.58 -26.50 23.33
C ALA A 37 -37.32 -27.02 22.59
N ASP A 38 -36.49 -26.13 22.03
CA ASP A 38 -35.21 -26.52 21.42
C ASP A 38 -34.06 -26.55 22.46
N ASN A 39 -34.31 -26.10 23.71
CA ASN A 39 -33.39 -26.07 24.86
C ASN A 39 -32.11 -25.22 24.61
N ASP A 40 -31.08 -25.40 25.44
CA ASP A 40 -29.71 -24.98 25.18
C ASP A 40 -29.13 -25.83 24.03
N VAL A 41 -29.15 -25.28 22.81
CA VAL A 41 -28.81 -25.99 21.55
C VAL A 41 -27.31 -26.20 21.40
N ASP A 42 -26.48 -25.29 21.92
CA ASP A 42 -25.03 -25.29 21.70
C ASP A 42 -24.19 -25.64 22.94
N GLY A 43 -24.79 -25.62 24.12
CA GLY A 43 -24.25 -26.13 25.38
C GLY A 43 -23.52 -25.08 26.21
N ASP A 44 -23.96 -23.82 26.20
CA ASP A 44 -23.31 -22.69 26.87
C ASP A 44 -23.91 -22.29 28.23
N ASP A 45 -24.93 -23.02 28.72
CA ASP A 45 -25.78 -22.74 29.89
C ASP A 45 -26.76 -21.54 29.70
N VAL A 46 -27.07 -21.12 28.46
CA VAL A 46 -28.12 -20.16 28.10
C VAL A 46 -29.16 -20.83 27.19
N CYS A 47 -30.44 -20.54 27.42
CA CYS A 47 -31.52 -21.11 26.60
C CYS A 47 -31.71 -20.29 25.32
N GLY A 48 -31.88 -20.97 24.17
CA GLY A 48 -31.95 -20.35 22.84
C GLY A 48 -32.96 -19.20 22.68
N ASN A 49 -34.04 -19.19 23.46
CA ASN A 49 -35.06 -18.13 23.47
C ASN A 49 -34.62 -16.81 24.13
N VAL A 50 -33.51 -16.80 24.88
CA VAL A 50 -32.89 -15.62 25.50
C VAL A 50 -31.41 -15.45 25.13
N ASP A 51 -30.88 -16.37 24.34
CA ASP A 51 -29.53 -16.37 23.80
C ASP A 51 -29.42 -15.44 22.58
N ASN A 52 -28.40 -14.56 22.59
CA ASN A 52 -28.07 -13.69 21.45
C ASN A 52 -27.22 -14.39 20.37
N CYS A 53 -26.79 -15.64 20.60
CA CYS A 53 -26.09 -16.51 19.67
C CYS A 53 -26.54 -18.00 19.70
N PRO A 54 -27.81 -18.37 19.38
CA PRO A 54 -28.42 -19.72 19.57
C PRO A 54 -27.77 -20.96 18.91
N THR A 55 -26.55 -20.86 18.39
CA THR A 55 -25.78 -21.91 17.73
C THR A 55 -24.25 -21.76 17.91
N VAL A 56 -23.77 -20.77 18.67
CA VAL A 56 -22.36 -20.46 18.89
C VAL A 56 -22.11 -20.10 20.37
N PRO A 57 -21.55 -21.02 21.20
CA PRO A 57 -21.52 -20.88 22.65
C PRO A 57 -20.86 -19.60 23.18
N ASN A 58 -21.60 -18.80 23.96
CA ASN A 58 -21.13 -17.54 24.53
C ASN A 58 -21.80 -17.20 25.89
N THR A 59 -21.50 -17.99 26.94
CA THR A 59 -22.10 -17.88 28.29
C THR A 59 -22.10 -16.47 28.93
N ASN A 60 -21.25 -15.55 28.45
CA ASN A 60 -21.20 -14.16 28.91
C ASN A 60 -22.23 -13.24 28.21
N GLN A 61 -22.86 -13.68 27.13
CA GLN A 61 -23.86 -12.97 26.32
C GLN A 61 -23.40 -11.55 25.96
N GLU A 62 -22.13 -11.45 25.55
CA GLU A 62 -21.51 -10.18 25.17
C GLU A 62 -22.07 -9.72 23.83
N ASP A 63 -22.54 -8.48 23.80
CA ASP A 63 -23.11 -7.75 22.65
C ASP A 63 -22.59 -6.32 22.81
N SER A 64 -21.49 -6.00 22.14
CA SER A 64 -20.73 -4.77 22.34
C SER A 64 -21.40 -3.53 21.75
N ASP A 65 -22.25 -3.69 20.73
CA ASP A 65 -22.94 -2.59 20.06
C ASP A 65 -24.43 -2.47 20.43
N GLY A 66 -25.01 -3.51 21.06
CA GLY A 66 -26.38 -3.56 21.55
C GLY A 66 -27.42 -3.91 20.48
N ASN A 67 -27.03 -4.56 19.37
CA ASN A 67 -27.93 -4.89 18.27
C ASN A 67 -28.81 -6.13 18.52
N GLY A 68 -28.47 -6.96 19.52
CA GLY A 68 -29.18 -8.19 19.87
C GLY A 68 -28.62 -9.47 19.23
N ILE A 69 -27.51 -9.39 18.50
CA ILE A 69 -26.67 -10.50 18.06
C ILE A 69 -25.40 -10.45 18.93
N GLY A 70 -24.98 -11.57 19.50
CA GLY A 70 -23.79 -11.58 20.36
C GLY A 70 -22.48 -11.52 19.58
N ASP A 71 -21.45 -10.94 20.19
CA ASP A 71 -20.11 -10.77 19.62
C ASP A 71 -19.47 -12.10 19.15
N ALA A 72 -19.95 -13.24 19.65
CA ALA A 72 -19.46 -14.57 19.29
C ALA A 72 -20.01 -15.11 17.95
N CYS A 73 -21.23 -14.71 17.57
CA CYS A 73 -21.91 -15.12 16.34
C CYS A 73 -22.13 -13.95 15.37
N GLN A 74 -21.87 -12.72 15.79
CA GLN A 74 -21.71 -11.58 14.90
C GLN A 74 -20.66 -11.93 13.84
N ALA A 75 -21.06 -11.85 12.57
CA ALA A 75 -20.08 -11.92 11.48
C ALA A 75 -19.12 -10.74 11.63
N SER A 76 -17.82 -10.99 11.60
CA SER A 76 -16.86 -9.92 11.36
C SER A 76 -17.28 -9.19 10.07
N PRO A 77 -17.35 -7.86 10.07
CA PRO A 77 -17.41 -7.09 8.84
C PRO A 77 -16.27 -7.53 7.92
N THR A 78 -16.53 -7.69 6.61
CA THR A 78 -15.56 -8.27 5.66
C THR A 78 -14.22 -7.56 5.75
N CYS A 79 -14.27 -6.22 5.78
CA CYS A 79 -13.15 -5.28 5.95
C CYS A 79 -12.39 -5.36 7.31
N SER A 80 -12.63 -6.42 8.08
CA SER A 80 -11.99 -6.75 9.35
C SER A 80 -11.92 -8.27 9.62
N ASP A 81 -12.25 -9.12 8.65
CA ASP A 81 -12.32 -10.58 8.82
C ASP A 81 -10.98 -11.29 8.53
N GLY A 82 -10.01 -10.59 7.93
CA GLY A 82 -8.69 -11.11 7.58
C GLY A 82 -8.64 -11.92 6.29
N ILE A 83 -9.64 -11.81 5.43
CA ILE A 83 -9.78 -12.53 4.15
C ILE A 83 -10.03 -11.51 3.03
N ASP A 84 -9.21 -11.57 2.00
CA ASP A 84 -9.42 -10.97 0.68
C ASP A 84 -10.72 -11.52 0.04
N ASN A 85 -11.87 -10.85 0.26
CA ASN A 85 -13.20 -11.31 -0.16
C ASN A 85 -13.49 -10.98 -1.64
N ASP A 86 -12.96 -9.89 -2.18
CA ASP A 86 -13.17 -9.47 -3.57
C ASP A 86 -12.12 -10.10 -4.55
N GLY A 87 -10.91 -10.37 -4.07
CA GLY A 87 -9.82 -11.07 -4.77
C GLY A 87 -8.71 -10.16 -5.28
N ASP A 88 -8.47 -9.06 -4.57
CA ASP A 88 -7.62 -7.91 -4.91
C ASP A 88 -6.17 -8.03 -4.42
N GLY A 89 -5.98 -8.64 -3.25
CA GLY A 89 -4.69 -8.80 -2.58
C GLY A 89 -4.36 -7.72 -1.53
N LEU A 90 -5.22 -6.71 -1.38
CA LEU A 90 -5.59 -6.10 -0.10
C LEU A 90 -6.51 -7.08 0.66
N ILE A 91 -6.90 -6.76 1.91
CA ILE A 91 -7.47 -7.75 2.85
C ILE A 91 -8.42 -7.12 3.88
N ASP A 92 -8.08 -5.94 4.42
CA ASP A 92 -8.85 -5.28 5.47
C ASP A 92 -8.60 -3.77 5.46
N PHE A 93 -9.51 -3.00 6.05
CA PHE A 93 -9.27 -1.60 6.41
C PHE A 93 -8.06 -1.47 7.38
N PRO A 94 -7.17 -0.46 7.24
CA PRO A 94 -7.16 0.65 6.29
C PRO A 94 -6.19 0.43 5.12
N ALA A 95 -5.79 -0.81 4.86
CA ALA A 95 -4.92 -1.14 3.74
C ALA A 95 -5.74 -1.26 2.45
N ASP A 96 -6.95 -1.81 2.58
CA ASP A 96 -7.97 -1.87 1.56
C ASP A 96 -8.62 -0.50 1.30
N LEU A 97 -8.95 -0.24 0.03
CA LEU A 97 -9.61 0.98 -0.44
C LEU A 97 -11.09 0.78 -0.75
N GLY A 98 -11.54 -0.45 -1.02
CA GLY A 98 -12.96 -0.78 -1.16
C GLY A 98 -13.70 -0.77 0.18
N CYS A 99 -12.95 -0.76 1.28
CA CYS A 99 -13.43 -0.64 2.65
C CYS A 99 -13.50 0.81 3.15
N ALA A 100 -14.72 1.34 3.36
CA ALA A 100 -14.89 2.69 3.88
C ALA A 100 -14.41 2.83 5.35
N ASP A 101 -14.66 1.81 6.17
CA ASP A 101 -14.09 1.63 7.51
C ASP A 101 -14.11 0.14 7.94
N ALA A 102 -13.58 -0.18 9.13
CA ALA A 102 -13.53 -1.56 9.64
C ALA A 102 -14.88 -2.16 10.08
N ALA A 103 -15.98 -1.40 10.03
CA ALA A 103 -17.33 -1.90 10.18
C ALA A 103 -18.03 -2.09 8.81
N ASP A 104 -17.33 -1.82 7.70
CA ASP A 104 -17.85 -2.05 6.36
C ASP A 104 -17.98 -3.55 6.06
N THR A 105 -19.08 -3.89 5.39
CA THR A 105 -19.50 -5.26 5.05
C THR A 105 -19.35 -5.54 3.55
N THR A 106 -18.74 -4.60 2.83
CA THR A 106 -18.39 -4.68 1.43
C THR A 106 -16.94 -4.24 1.28
N GLU A 107 -16.11 -5.08 0.68
CA GLU A 107 -14.74 -4.73 0.27
C GLU A 107 -14.74 -4.15 -1.14
N THR A 108 -15.77 -3.36 -1.47
CA THR A 108 -15.97 -2.76 -2.80
C THR A 108 -16.69 -1.43 -2.65
N ASP A 109 -16.10 -0.32 -3.08
CA ASP A 109 -16.71 1.02 -3.04
C ASP A 109 -17.21 1.46 -4.44
N PRO A 110 -18.54 1.44 -4.69
CA PRO A 110 -19.13 1.89 -5.96
C PRO A 110 -19.05 3.41 -6.19
N SER A 111 -18.33 4.16 -5.35
CA SER A 111 -17.91 5.54 -5.59
C SER A 111 -16.50 5.67 -6.15
N ILE A 112 -15.73 4.57 -6.20
CA ILE A 112 -14.40 4.46 -6.79
C ILE A 112 -14.53 3.84 -8.18
N GLU A 113 -14.25 4.60 -9.25
CA GLU A 113 -14.35 4.16 -10.67
C GLU A 113 -13.48 2.94 -11.03
N CYS A 114 -12.72 2.40 -10.08
CA CYS A 114 -11.78 1.30 -10.21
C CYS A 114 -12.12 0.09 -9.33
N ASP A 115 -13.32 0.11 -8.74
CA ASP A 115 -13.88 -0.84 -7.77
C ASP A 115 -15.43 -0.75 -7.74
N ASP A 116 -16.04 -0.27 -8.84
CA ASP A 116 -17.49 -0.07 -8.96
C ASP A 116 -18.22 -1.15 -9.76
N GLY A 117 -17.48 -2.16 -10.25
CA GLY A 117 -18.00 -3.24 -11.08
C GLY A 117 -18.39 -2.79 -12.50
N THR A 118 -17.86 -1.66 -12.99
CA THR A 118 -18.18 -1.09 -14.31
C THR A 118 -16.95 -0.89 -15.19
N ASP A 119 -17.01 -1.45 -16.41
CA ASP A 119 -16.09 -1.18 -17.52
C ASP A 119 -16.19 0.29 -17.98
N ASN A 120 -15.51 1.17 -17.25
CA ASN A 120 -15.62 2.63 -17.35
C ASN A 120 -14.87 3.22 -18.57
N ASP A 121 -13.87 2.52 -19.12
CA ASP A 121 -13.14 2.92 -20.34
C ASP A 121 -13.51 2.12 -21.62
N ASN A 122 -14.30 1.04 -21.46
CA ASN A 122 -14.73 0.12 -22.51
C ASN A 122 -13.62 -0.73 -23.15
N ASP A 123 -12.54 -1.05 -22.41
CA ASP A 123 -11.51 -2.03 -22.81
C ASP A 123 -11.96 -3.50 -22.61
N GLY A 124 -12.99 -3.74 -21.79
CA GLY A 124 -13.54 -5.06 -21.48
C GLY A 124 -13.00 -5.70 -20.19
N ARG A 125 -12.24 -4.94 -19.40
CA ARG A 125 -12.04 -5.15 -17.96
C ARG A 125 -13.03 -4.28 -17.20
N VAL A 126 -12.94 -4.28 -15.87
CA VAL A 126 -14.01 -3.78 -15.01
C VAL A 126 -13.44 -3.05 -13.79
N ASP A 127 -12.43 -3.63 -13.13
CA ASP A 127 -11.89 -3.08 -11.88
C ASP A 127 -10.36 -3.21 -11.80
N SER A 128 -9.74 -2.48 -10.88
CA SER A 128 -8.27 -2.41 -10.72
C SER A 128 -7.60 -3.74 -10.38
N ASN A 129 -8.40 -4.75 -10.03
CA ASN A 129 -7.96 -5.93 -9.32
C ASN A 129 -8.39 -7.26 -9.94
N THR A 130 -9.30 -7.27 -10.94
CA THR A 130 -10.06 -8.44 -11.44
C THR A 130 -9.23 -9.75 -11.52
N LYS A 131 -9.17 -10.51 -10.41
CA LYS A 131 -8.33 -11.72 -10.22
C LYS A 131 -6.87 -11.56 -10.70
N GLY A 132 -6.24 -10.45 -10.35
CA GLY A 132 -4.86 -10.11 -10.70
C GLY A 132 -4.67 -9.58 -12.13
N LEU A 133 -5.75 -9.24 -12.85
CA LEU A 133 -5.70 -8.57 -14.15
C LEU A 133 -6.14 -7.11 -14.01
N ARG A 134 -5.23 -6.27 -13.53
CA ARG A 134 -5.47 -4.82 -13.40
C ARG A 134 -5.99 -4.21 -14.70
N ASP A 135 -7.13 -3.56 -14.61
CA ASP A 135 -7.72 -2.72 -15.66
C ASP A 135 -6.77 -1.54 -16.02
N PRO A 136 -6.51 -1.26 -17.32
CA PRO A 136 -5.66 -0.15 -17.76
C PRO A 136 -6.22 1.25 -17.50
N GLY A 137 -7.55 1.43 -17.62
CA GLY A 137 -8.25 2.66 -17.24
C GLY A 137 -8.20 2.90 -15.75
N CYS A 138 -8.19 1.82 -14.97
CA CYS A 138 -7.79 1.81 -13.57
C CYS A 138 -6.29 2.09 -13.42
N GLY A 139 -5.93 3.37 -13.54
CA GLY A 139 -4.72 3.94 -12.97
C GLY A 139 -4.47 3.38 -11.56
N ARG A 140 -3.21 3.30 -11.13
CA ARG A 140 -2.95 2.79 -9.77
C ARG A 140 -3.72 3.70 -8.80
N TYR A 141 -4.65 3.15 -8.04
CA TYR A 141 -5.35 3.93 -7.00
C TYR A 141 -4.47 4.21 -5.77
N LEU A 142 -3.23 3.68 -5.79
CA LEU A 142 -2.07 4.46 -5.39
C LEU A 142 -1.58 5.34 -6.55
N SER A 143 -2.05 6.58 -6.63
CA SER A 143 -1.40 7.67 -7.38
C SER A 143 -0.10 8.10 -6.67
N LEU A 144 0.79 7.11 -6.54
CA LEU A 144 2.16 7.15 -6.02
C LEU A 144 3.08 6.26 -6.87
N ALA A 145 2.69 5.93 -8.11
CA ALA A 145 3.58 5.31 -9.08
C ALA A 145 3.09 5.48 -10.53
N VAL A 146 3.49 6.58 -11.16
CA VAL A 146 4.61 6.41 -12.09
C VAL A 146 5.82 7.12 -11.50
N SER A 147 6.80 6.35 -11.05
CA SER A 147 8.12 6.88 -10.71
C SER A 147 9.04 6.37 -11.79
N GLU A 148 9.58 7.28 -12.59
CA GLU A 148 10.41 6.95 -13.74
C GLU A 148 11.79 6.43 -13.30
N ASN A 149 11.87 5.16 -12.90
CA ASN A 149 13.15 4.48 -12.70
C ASN A 149 13.17 3.18 -13.51
N PRO A 150 14.07 3.04 -14.50
CA PRO A 150 15.33 3.81 -14.67
C PRO A 150 15.31 5.15 -15.44
N GLU A 151 14.15 5.70 -15.85
CA GLU A 151 14.05 6.77 -16.87
C GLU A 151 14.21 8.25 -16.41
N CYS A 152 14.29 8.53 -15.09
CA CYS A 152 14.45 9.81 -14.33
C CYS A 152 15.29 10.98 -14.91
N ASN A 153 16.00 10.77 -16.01
CA ASN A 153 16.98 11.66 -16.60
C ASN A 153 17.16 11.52 -18.13
N ASP A 154 16.23 10.88 -18.85
CA ASP A 154 16.35 10.68 -20.31
C ASP A 154 15.77 11.84 -21.17
N GLY A 155 14.97 12.71 -20.54
CA GLY A 155 14.40 13.91 -21.17
C GLY A 155 13.08 13.67 -21.92
N ILE A 156 12.41 12.56 -21.64
CA ILE A 156 11.08 12.22 -22.14
C ILE A 156 10.08 12.23 -20.98
N ASP A 157 8.88 12.74 -21.25
CA ASP A 157 7.67 12.56 -20.44
C ASP A 157 7.13 11.14 -20.77
N ASN A 158 7.61 10.10 -20.08
CA ASN A 158 7.24 8.71 -20.38
C ASN A 158 5.92 8.30 -19.69
N ASP A 159 5.50 9.02 -18.65
CA ASP A 159 4.22 8.80 -17.95
C ASP A 159 3.05 9.65 -18.47
N GLY A 160 3.33 10.79 -19.10
CA GLY A 160 2.35 11.68 -19.73
C GLY A 160 1.81 12.79 -18.83
N ASP A 161 2.39 13.05 -17.66
CA ASP A 161 1.94 14.09 -16.72
C ASP A 161 2.38 15.52 -17.12
N GLY A 162 3.40 15.63 -17.99
CA GLY A 162 3.96 16.88 -18.50
C GLY A 162 5.24 17.36 -17.81
N LEU A 163 5.77 16.61 -16.85
CA LEU A 163 7.08 16.74 -16.22
C LEU A 163 8.04 15.69 -16.80
N ILE A 164 9.35 15.87 -16.62
CA ILE A 164 10.35 15.22 -17.50
C ILE A 164 11.62 14.71 -16.78
N ASP A 165 12.02 15.28 -15.64
CA ASP A 165 13.29 14.91 -15.00
C ASP A 165 13.45 15.27 -13.51
N PHE A 166 14.50 14.68 -12.91
CA PHE A 166 14.88 14.89 -11.52
C PHE A 166 15.27 16.33 -11.17
N ASP A 167 15.82 17.15 -12.09
CA ASP A 167 16.36 18.48 -11.79
C ASP A 167 15.61 19.66 -12.43
N GLY A 168 14.63 19.43 -13.29
CA GLY A 168 13.87 20.46 -14.01
C GLY A 168 14.67 21.05 -15.16
N ASN A 169 14.67 20.38 -16.32
CA ASN A 169 15.47 20.68 -17.51
C ASN A 169 15.77 22.18 -17.72
N PHE A 170 17.06 22.51 -17.56
CA PHE A 170 17.74 23.80 -17.76
C PHE A 170 16.86 25.08 -17.73
N GLY A 171 16.00 25.20 -16.72
CA GLY A 171 15.31 26.44 -16.35
C GLY A 171 14.00 26.77 -17.06
N LEU A 172 13.27 25.79 -17.61
CA LEU A 172 11.91 26.00 -18.17
C LEU A 172 10.83 24.98 -17.76
N ALA A 173 11.18 23.84 -17.16
CA ALA A 173 10.24 22.86 -16.63
C ALA A 173 10.28 22.82 -15.09
N GLU A 174 9.17 22.44 -14.47
CA GLU A 174 9.15 22.07 -13.04
C GLU A 174 9.69 20.64 -12.90
N LYS A 175 10.34 20.35 -11.77
CA LYS A 175 10.87 19.01 -11.47
C LYS A 175 9.71 18.04 -11.26
N ASP A 176 9.86 16.83 -11.81
CA ASP A 176 9.04 15.66 -11.49
C ASP A 176 9.15 15.30 -9.97
N PRO A 177 8.05 15.33 -9.20
CA PRO A 177 7.99 14.94 -7.78
C PRO A 177 8.29 13.45 -7.51
N GLU A 178 7.86 12.57 -8.41
CA GLU A 178 7.95 11.11 -8.39
C GLU A 178 9.38 10.61 -8.71
N CYS A 179 10.20 11.45 -9.35
CA CYS A 179 11.67 11.42 -9.39
C CYS A 179 12.28 11.74 -8.00
N GLY A 180 11.80 11.07 -6.95
CA GLY A 180 12.08 11.36 -5.55
C GLY A 180 12.99 10.35 -4.86
N GLY A 181 14.29 10.33 -5.18
CA GLY A 181 15.24 9.44 -4.50
C GLY A 181 16.72 9.78 -4.66
N PHE A 182 17.54 9.50 -3.63
CA PHE A 182 19.00 9.61 -3.71
C PHE A 182 19.62 8.42 -4.48
N GLY A 183 19.40 8.44 -5.80
CA GLY A 183 20.25 7.88 -6.88
C GLY A 183 20.83 6.47 -6.76
N PHE A 184 20.36 5.56 -7.63
CA PHE A 184 21.16 4.46 -8.22
C PHE A 184 20.81 4.28 -9.72
N GLY A 185 20.89 5.36 -10.50
CA GLY A 185 20.38 5.39 -11.88
C GLY A 185 21.31 4.82 -12.95
N THR A 186 20.94 5.01 -14.22
CA THR A 186 21.79 4.75 -15.39
C THR A 186 22.26 6.06 -16.02
N SER A 187 23.34 6.61 -15.48
CA SER A 187 24.03 7.74 -16.12
C SER A 187 24.48 7.35 -17.54
N GLU A 188 24.17 8.16 -18.55
CA GLU A 188 25.25 8.51 -19.47
C GLU A 188 26.10 9.55 -18.72
N ALA A 189 27.30 9.14 -18.31
CA ALA A 189 28.31 10.13 -17.97
C ALA A 189 28.54 10.93 -19.26
N VAL A 190 28.14 12.21 -19.30
CA VAL A 190 28.55 13.10 -20.38
C VAL A 190 30.07 12.97 -20.48
N PRO A 191 30.62 12.48 -21.59
CA PRO A 191 32.04 12.59 -21.80
C PRO A 191 32.31 14.10 -21.87
N GLU A 192 33.04 14.60 -20.87
CA GLU A 192 33.70 15.90 -20.93
C GLU A 192 34.25 16.09 -22.36
N PRO A 193 34.07 17.26 -23.00
CA PRO A 193 34.70 17.55 -24.29
C PRO A 193 36.22 17.77 -24.13
N GLU A 194 36.91 16.78 -23.56
CA GLU A 194 38.35 16.60 -23.52
C GLU A 194 38.86 16.36 -24.95
N LEU A 195 39.28 17.47 -25.55
CA LEU A 195 40.09 17.58 -26.77
C LEU A 195 39.48 17.09 -28.08
N ALA A 196 39.20 18.08 -28.94
CA ALA A 196 39.28 17.93 -30.38
C ALA A 196 40.70 17.54 -30.84
N VAL A 197 41.04 16.25 -30.84
CA VAL A 197 42.14 15.69 -31.65
C VAL A 197 41.61 15.37 -33.05
N GLY A 198 41.23 16.44 -33.76
CA GLY A 198 40.58 16.39 -35.07
C GLY A 198 41.16 17.43 -36.03
N ILE A 199 42.38 17.16 -36.51
CA ILE A 199 43.02 17.70 -37.73
C ILE A 199 42.48 19.07 -38.21
N THR A 200 43.08 20.17 -37.76
CA THR A 200 42.86 21.51 -38.32
C THR A 200 43.53 21.69 -39.69
N LEU A 201 42.93 21.07 -40.71
CA LEU A 201 43.36 21.22 -42.10
C LEU A 201 42.71 22.46 -42.74
N GLY A 202 43.44 23.57 -42.72
CA GLY A 202 43.30 24.64 -43.72
C GLY A 202 42.18 25.68 -43.53
N CYS A 203 42.44 26.68 -42.68
CA CYS A 203 41.98 28.05 -42.99
C CYS A 203 43.18 28.86 -43.51
N LEU A 204 43.13 29.18 -44.81
CA LEU A 204 44.12 29.98 -45.55
C LEU A 204 43.99 31.48 -45.25
N PHE A 205 45.08 32.22 -45.48
CA PHE A 205 45.25 33.66 -45.31
C PHE A 205 45.20 34.12 -43.82
N LEU A 206 46.17 34.88 -43.32
CA LEU A 206 46.76 36.07 -43.95
C LEU A 206 48.27 36.02 -44.18
N ILE A 207 48.68 36.74 -45.23
CA ILE A 207 50.05 37.18 -45.49
C ILE A 207 50.46 38.17 -44.40
N GLU A 208 51.68 38.07 -43.87
CA GLU A 208 52.40 39.29 -43.46
C GLU A 208 53.91 39.16 -43.70
N VAL A 209 54.52 40.28 -44.09
CA VAL A 209 55.82 40.39 -44.71
C VAL A 209 56.87 40.89 -43.71
N ARG A 210 58.10 40.36 -43.86
CA ARG A 210 59.37 40.88 -43.31
C ARG A 210 59.57 40.87 -41.78
N ARG A 211 60.41 39.91 -41.41
CA ARG A 211 61.33 39.97 -40.26
C ARG A 211 62.31 41.16 -40.36
N ARG A 212 62.74 41.69 -39.19
CA ARG A 212 63.81 42.69 -38.93
C ARG A 212 63.36 44.17 -39.13
N ARG A 213 63.67 45.14 -38.24
CA ARG A 213 64.91 45.37 -37.44
C ARG A 213 64.67 46.16 -36.12
N SER A 214 65.68 46.11 -35.22
CA SER A 214 66.11 47.10 -34.18
C SER A 214 65.14 47.47 -33.02
N LEU A 215 65.38 47.11 -31.74
CA LEU A 215 66.38 47.62 -30.75
C LEU A 215 66.19 49.11 -30.34
N PRO A 216 66.51 49.55 -29.10
CA PRO A 216 66.79 48.80 -27.84
C PRO A 216 66.33 49.50 -26.50
N LYS A 217 66.78 48.96 -25.35
CA LYS A 217 67.09 49.64 -24.04
C LYS A 217 65.89 50.15 -23.21
N ASP A 218 65.97 50.31 -21.88
CA ASP A 218 66.86 49.93 -20.74
C ASP A 218 65.91 50.07 -19.48
N ARG A 219 66.10 49.55 -18.26
CA ARG A 219 67.32 49.42 -17.45
C ARG A 219 67.02 48.66 -16.14
N SER A 220 68.04 47.98 -15.59
CA SER A 220 68.38 47.82 -14.15
C SER A 220 67.26 47.87 -13.07
N GLN A 221 67.12 46.84 -12.22
CA GLN A 221 67.98 46.63 -11.02
C GLN A 221 67.81 45.18 -10.50
N TRP A 222 68.88 44.46 -10.17
CA TRP A 222 69.40 44.21 -8.80
C TRP A 222 68.39 43.48 -7.87
N SER A 223 68.72 42.37 -7.20
CA SER A 223 70.02 41.73 -6.94
C SER A 223 69.94 40.21 -6.70
N ASP A 224 71.03 39.50 -7.01
CA ASP A 224 71.72 38.45 -6.25
C ASP A 224 70.88 37.50 -5.36
N GLY A 225 70.90 36.18 -5.51
CA GLY A 225 72.07 35.27 -5.39
C GLY A 225 71.82 34.32 -4.19
N ALA A 226 72.33 33.09 -4.08
CA ALA A 226 73.31 32.36 -4.88
C ALA A 226 72.99 30.83 -4.91
N ARG A 227 73.81 30.08 -5.66
CA ARG A 227 73.74 28.65 -5.98
C ARG A 227 74.66 27.82 -5.04
N VAL A 228 74.75 26.49 -5.27
CA VAL A 228 75.85 25.56 -4.86
C VAL A 228 75.68 25.00 -3.42
N GLU A 229 75.75 23.70 -3.07
CA GLU A 229 75.95 22.36 -3.72
C GLU A 229 75.65 21.25 -2.64
N PRO A 230 76.17 19.99 -2.63
CA PRO A 230 76.06 18.85 -3.57
C PRO A 230 75.54 17.55 -2.84
N PRO A 231 75.47 16.34 -3.47
CA PRO A 231 74.87 15.13 -2.88
C PRO A 231 75.89 14.21 -2.15
N PRO A 232 75.44 13.20 -1.36
CA PRO A 232 75.28 11.82 -1.87
C PRO A 232 74.07 11.07 -1.21
N ARG A 233 73.80 9.74 -1.30
CA ARG A 233 74.51 8.58 -1.90
C ARG A 233 73.54 7.44 -2.34
N ILE A 234 74.12 6.47 -3.04
CA ILE A 234 73.69 5.10 -3.41
C ILE A 234 73.40 4.20 -2.18
N THR A 235 72.32 3.40 -2.19
CA THR A 235 72.33 1.91 -2.14
C THR A 235 70.95 1.28 -2.37
N SER A 236 70.94 0.15 -3.08
CA SER A 236 69.82 -0.76 -3.31
C SER A 236 69.86 -1.95 -2.36
N GLU A 237 68.71 -2.41 -1.87
CA GLU A 237 68.41 -3.73 -1.25
C GLU A 237 66.88 -3.71 -0.97
N SER A 238 66.08 -4.78 -1.12
CA SER A 238 66.18 -6.04 -1.88
C SER A 238 64.78 -6.47 -2.31
#